data_AF-A0A126RRV2-F1
#
_entry.id   AF-A0A126RRV2-F1
#
_cell.length_a   1.000
_cell.length_b   1.000
_cell.length_c   1.000
_cell.angle_alpha   90.00
_cell.angle_beta   90.00
_cell.angle_gamma   90.00
#
_symmetry.space_group_name_H-M   'P 1'
#
loop_
_entity.id
_entity.type
_entity.pdbx_description
1 polymer ?
#
loop_
_entity_poly.entity_id
_entity_poly.type
_entity_poly.pdbx_seq_one_letter_code
_entity_poly.pdbx_strand_id
1 'polypeptide(L)' 'MEDLNYLLKREQEELLRARIAHSSVARRVHQRLAQGYATRIRHHPHPYRTQRSDGSASFNPFPFNVEGGAA' A
#
# COMPACT_ATOMS: atom_id res chain seq x y z
N MET A 1 -0.74 -8.11 -13.48
CA MET A 1 -0.90 -7.07 -12.43
C MET A 1 -0.98 -7.79 -11.10
N GLU A 2 -0.10 -7.50 -10.14
CA GLU A 2 -0.18 -8.13 -8.82
C GLU A 2 -1.36 -7.61 -8.01
N ASP A 3 -1.95 -8.45 -7.16
CA ASP A 3 -3.07 -8.09 -6.30
C ASP A 3 -2.61 -7.14 -5.18
N LEU A 4 -3.35 -6.04 -4.99
CA LEU A 4 -3.09 -5.07 -3.92
C LEU A 4 -3.23 -5.71 -2.53
N ASN A 5 -4.19 -6.62 -2.33
CA ASN A 5 -4.39 -7.28 -1.04
C ASN A 5 -3.20 -8.18 -0.70
N TYR A 6 -2.64 -8.86 -1.69
CA TYR A 6 -1.40 -9.60 -1.54
C TYR A 6 -0.24 -8.69 -1.11
N LEU A 7 -0.04 -7.55 -1.80
CA LEU A 7 1.02 -6.60 -1.48
C LEU A 7 0.90 -6.05 -0.05
N LEU A 8 -0.31 -5.64 0.36
CA LEU A 8 -0.60 -5.14 1.70
C LEU A 8 -0.33 -6.21 2.77
N LYS A 9 -0.81 -7.44 2.54
CA LYS A 9 -0.59 -8.55 3.46
C LYS A 9 0.90 -8.83 3.64
N ARG A 10 1.66 -8.89 2.55
CA ARG A 10 3.10 -9.16 2.59
C ARG A 10 3.89 -8.04 3.27
N GLU A 11 3.54 -6.78 3.04
CA GLU A 11 4.13 -5.65 3.76
C GLU A 11 3.94 -5.79 5.27
N GLN A 12 2.72 -6.07 5.72
CA GLN A 12 2.40 -6.25 7.14
C GLN A 12 3.15 -7.42 7.77
N GLU A 13 3.21 -8.57 7.07
CA GLU A 13 3.96 -9.73 7.53
C GLU A 13 5.45 -9.42 7.73
N GLU A 14 6.08 -8.72 6.78
CA GLU A 14 7.50 -8.36 6.89
C GLU A 14 7.75 -7.32 7.99
N LEU A 15 6.84 -6.36 8.21
CA LEU A 15 6.93 -5.44 9.35
C LEU A 15 6.85 -6.17 10.70
N LEU A 16 5.93 -7.13 10.82
CA LEU A 16 5.81 -7.99 12.01
C LEU A 16 7.08 -8.81 12.23
N ARG A 17 7.60 -9.44 11.18
CA ARG A 17 8.86 -10.20 11.22
C ARG A 17 10.05 -9.32 11.62
N ALA A 18 10.15 -8.10 11.10
CA ALA A 18 11.17 -7.14 11.51
C ALA A 18 11.08 -6.80 13.00
N ARG A 19 9.86 -6.65 13.53
CA ARG A 19 9.61 -6.31 14.94
C ARG A 19 10.00 -7.43 15.90
N ILE A 20 9.75 -8.68 15.53
CA ILE A 20 10.05 -9.85 16.37
C ILE A 20 11.43 -10.45 16.12
N ALA A 21 12.18 -9.95 15.14
CA ALA A 21 13.51 -10.46 14.79
C ALA A 21 14.52 -10.23 15.93
N HIS A 22 15.14 -11.32 16.40
CA HIS A 22 16.17 -11.27 17.43
C HIS A 22 17.54 -10.76 16.92
N SER A 23 17.77 -10.81 15.60
CA SER A 23 19.01 -10.34 14.97
C SER A 23 18.81 -9.00 14.27
N SER A 24 19.77 -8.10 14.45
CA SER A 24 19.81 -6.80 13.77
C SER A 24 19.87 -6.94 12.24
N VAL A 25 20.54 -7.99 11.74
CA VAL A 25 20.63 -8.32 10.31
C VAL A 25 19.27 -8.76 9.80
N ALA A 26 18.62 -9.71 10.48
CA ALA A 26 17.30 -10.21 10.11
C ALA A 26 16.25 -9.07 10.11
N ARG A 27 16.28 -8.22 11.14
CA ARG A 27 15.44 -7.01 11.21
C ARG A 27 15.62 -6.13 9.97
N ARG A 28 16.87 -5.84 9.57
CA ARG A 28 17.18 -4.99 8.41
C ARG A 28 16.71 -5.63 7.10
N VAL A 29 16.81 -6.95 6.96
CA VAL A 29 16.30 -7.68 5.77
C VAL A 29 14.78 -7.53 5.67
N HIS A 30 14.06 -7.82 6.74
CA HIS A 30 12.60 -7.69 6.77
C HIS A 30 12.13 -6.23 6.53
N GLN A 31 12.85 -5.25 7.09
CA GLN A 31 12.58 -3.82 6.81
C GLN A 31 12.73 -3.47 5.32
N ARG A 32 13.78 -3.98 4.66
CA ARG A 32 13.98 -3.77 3.22
C ARG A 32 12.88 -4.43 2.38
N LEU A 33 12.46 -5.64 2.75
CA LEU A 33 11.36 -6.31 2.08
C LEU A 33 10.05 -5.53 2.23
N ALA A 34 9.73 -5.07 3.43
CA ALA A 34 8.57 -4.20 3.69
C ALA A 34 8.62 -2.91 2.84
N GLN A 35 9.78 -2.24 2.76
CA GLN A 35 9.97 -1.06 1.91
C GLN A 35 9.76 -1.37 0.42
N GLY A 36 10.18 -2.55 -0.03
CA GLY A 36 9.92 -3.04 -1.38
C GLY A 36 8.42 -3.15 -1.65
N TYR A 37 7.66 -3.79 -0.76
CA TYR A 37 6.20 -3.88 -0.87
C TYR A 37 5.53 -2.50 -0.81
N ALA A 38 5.92 -1.62 0.11
CA ALA A 38 5.42 -0.24 0.22
C ALA A 38 5.57 0.54 -1.09
N THR A 39 6.74 0.41 -1.73
CA THR A 39 7.01 1.04 -3.03
C THR A 39 6.03 0.53 -4.07
N ARG A 40 5.82 -0.78 -4.15
CA ARG A 40 4.90 -1.40 -5.12
C ARG A 40 3.45 -1.01 -4.87
N ILE A 41 3.02 -0.92 -3.60
CA ILE A 41 1.70 -0.41 -3.20
C ILE A 41 1.52 1.03 -3.69
N ARG A 42 2.52 1.89 -3.48
CA ARG A 42 2.45 3.30 -3.89
C ARG A 42 2.23 3.45 -5.40
N HIS A 43 2.83 2.58 -6.19
CA HIS A 43 2.74 2.56 -7.66
C HIS A 43 1.62 1.63 -8.16
N HIS A 44 0.87 0.98 -7.28
CA HIS A 44 -0.21 0.10 -7.68
C HIS A 44 -1.33 0.94 -8.31
N PRO A 45 -1.83 0.56 -9.50
CA PRO A 45 -2.97 1.21 -10.11
C PRO A 45 -4.22 0.97 -9.25
N HIS A 46 -4.50 1.91 -8.35
CA HIS A 46 -5.68 1.85 -7.51
C HIS A 46 -6.93 2.18 -8.35
N PRO A 47 -7.95 1.31 -8.38
CA PRO A 47 -9.22 1.66 -9.01
C PRO A 47 -9.92 2.85 -8.33
N TYR A 48 -9.53 3.21 -7.11
CA TYR A 48 -10.07 4.32 -6.30
C TYR A 48 -9.21 5.58 -6.31
N ARG A 49 -8.12 5.64 -7.10
CA ARG A 49 -7.33 6.87 -7.23
C ARG A 49 -7.63 7.53 -8.56
N THR A 50 -8.45 8.57 -8.54
CA THR A 50 -8.59 9.49 -9.68
C THR A 50 -7.26 10.21 -9.88
N GLN A 51 -6.67 10.06 -11.07
CA GLN A 51 -5.52 10.83 -11.48
C GLN A 51 -5.95 12.30 -11.60
N ARG A 52 -5.33 13.18 -10.80
CA ARG A 52 -5.47 14.61 -10.97
C ARG A 52 -4.60 15.08 -12.15
N SER A 53 -4.93 16.22 -12.73
CA SER A 53 -4.20 16.83 -13.85
C SER A 53 -2.74 17.17 -13.52
N ASP A 54 -2.39 17.25 -12.24
CA ASP A 54 -1.04 17.47 -11.72
C ASP A 54 -0.23 16.17 -11.52
N GLY A 55 -0.78 15.00 -11.90
CA GLY A 55 -0.14 13.70 -11.74
C GLY A 55 -0.21 13.13 -10.31
N SER A 56 -0.78 13.87 -9.36
CA SER A 56 -1.06 13.35 -8.02
C SER A 56 -2.30 12.46 -8.01
N ALA A 57 -2.34 11.51 -7.10
CA ALA A 57 -3.38 10.50 -7.03
C ALA A 57 -4.06 10.61 -5.65
N SER A 58 -5.16 11.36 -5.56
CA SER A 58 -5.93 11.48 -4.31
C SER A 58 -6.77 10.24 -4.08
N PHE A 59 -6.85 9.79 -2.82
CA PHE A 59 -7.78 8.74 -2.42
C PHE A 59 -9.22 9.22 -2.63
N ASN A 60 -9.98 8.55 -3.51
CA ASN A 60 -11.41 8.78 -3.66
C ASN A 60 -12.17 7.70 -2.85
N PRO A 61 -12.82 8.06 -1.73
CA PRO A 61 -13.65 7.12 -0.98
C PRO A 61 -14.90 6.66 -1.75
N PHE A 62 -15.28 7.36 -2.84
CA PHE A 62 -16.45 7.09 -3.67
C PHE A 62 -16.05 6.87 -5.15
N PRO A 63 -15.41 5.73 -5.49
CA PRO A 63 -14.89 5.41 -6.83
C PRO A 63 -15.92 5.43 -7.96
N PHE A 64 -17.20 5.24 -7.63
CA PHE A 64 -18.28 5.11 -8.59
C PHE A 64 -19.12 6.39 -8.72
N ASN A 65 -18.63 7.54 -8.21
CA ASN A 65 -19.39 8.80 -8.18
C ASN A 65 -20.81 8.59 -7.63
N VAL A 66 -20.93 7.86 -6.52
CA VAL A 66 -22.15 7.96 -5.73
C VAL A 66 -22.04 9.31 -5.03
N GLU A 67 -22.51 10.35 -5.72
CA GLU A 67 -22.68 11.68 -5.15
C GLU A 67 -23.33 11.50 -3.78
N GLY A 68 -22.71 12.11 -2.77
CA GLY A 68 -23.22 12.11 -1.42
C GLY A 68 -24.70 12.46 -1.48
N GLY A 69 -25.55 11.47 -1.20
CA GLY A 69 -26.95 11.71 -0.96
C GLY A 69 -27.02 12.75 0.13
N ALA A 70 -27.58 13.91 -0.22
CA ALA A 70 -28.02 14.87 0.76
C ALA A 70 -28.92 14.15 1.77
N ALA A 71 -28.50 14.17 3.04
CA ALA A 71 -29.36 13.97 4.21
C ALA A 71 -28.70 14.69 5.39
#